data_AF-A0A537IGJ2-F1
#
_entry.id   AF-A0A537IGJ2-F1
#
_cell.length_a   1.000
_cell.length_b   1.000
_cell.length_c   1.000
_cell.angle_alpha   90.00
_cell.angle_beta   90.00
_cell.angle_gamma   90.00
#
_symmetry.space_group_name_H-M   'P 1'
#
loop_
_entity.id
_entity.type
_entity.pdbx_description
1 polymer ?
#
loop_
_entity_poly.entity_id
_entity_poly.type
_entity_poly.pdbx_seq_one_letter_code
_entity_poly.pdbx_strand_id
1 'polypeptide(L)'
;LGLAFWIVGLPNALFWGVVTMVFGILPIVGSGLVWVPAAIALLVASRPGPAAIITLVGAFVGNVDYILRPMVFRRWANIHPLVTLVGALAGVPFFGILGLLIGPLALSYFFELVKMYREEYLS
;
A
#
# COMPACT_ATOMS: atom_id res chain seq x y z
N LEU A 1 1.16 13.29 1.16
CA LEU A 1 -0.13 13.51 1.85
C LEU A 1 -0.02 14.41 3.08
N GLY A 2 0.90 14.19 4.03
CA GLY A 2 1.07 15.07 5.20
C GLY A 2 1.23 16.56 4.86
N LEU A 3 2.04 16.90 3.86
CA LEU A 3 2.16 18.28 3.37
C LEU A 3 0.85 18.83 2.80
N ALA A 4 0.07 18.01 2.09
CA ALA A 4 -1.23 18.42 1.56
C ALA A 4 -2.23 18.69 2.68
N PHE A 5 -2.26 17.86 3.73
CA PHE A 5 -3.06 18.12 4.93
C PHE A 5 -2.66 19.43 5.61
N TRP A 6 -1.36 19.74 5.66
CA TRP A 6 -0.87 21.00 6.23
C TRP A 6 -1.30 22.22 5.41
N ILE A 7 -1.11 22.19 4.08
CA ILE A 7 -1.49 23.26 3.15
C ILE A 7 -3.01 23.54 3.22
N VAL A 8 -3.80 22.48 3.35
CA VAL A 8 -5.26 22.57 3.42
C VAL A 8 -5.76 23.03 4.81
N GLY A 9 -4.87 23.14 5.79
CA GLY A 9 -5.22 23.55 7.15
C GLY A 9 -6.09 22.51 7.85
N LEU A 10 -5.76 21.22 7.65
CA LEU A 10 -6.37 20.13 8.40
C LEU A 10 -5.75 20.12 9.82
N PRO A 11 -6.56 20.13 10.90
CA PRO A 11 -6.03 20.04 12.26
C PRO A 11 -5.15 18.80 12.44
N ASN A 12 -4.05 18.93 13.19
CA ASN A 12 -3.12 17.84 13.46
C ASN A 12 -2.56 17.17 12.18
N ALA A 13 -2.24 17.95 11.15
CA ALA A 13 -1.71 17.44 9.88
C ALA A 13 -0.51 16.48 10.03
N LEU A 14 0.35 16.70 11.03
CA LEU A 14 1.47 15.80 11.35
C LEU A 14 0.98 14.42 11.79
N PHE A 15 0.01 14.37 12.71
CA PHE A 15 -0.60 13.11 13.17
C PHE A 15 -1.19 12.33 12.00
N TRP A 16 -2.00 12.99 11.16
CA TRP A 16 -2.59 12.35 9.98
C TRP A 16 -1.55 11.93 8.93
N GLY A 17 -0.44 12.67 8.83
CA GLY A 17 0.72 12.28 8.04
C GLY A 17 1.35 10.97 8.52
N VAL A 18 1.56 10.82 9.84
CA VAL A 18 2.09 9.59 10.45
C VAL A 18 1.10 8.44 10.28
N VAL A 19 -0.19 8.67 10.50
CA VAL A 19 -1.25 7.67 10.27
C VAL A 19 -1.24 7.20 8.81
N THR A 20 -1.06 8.11 7.85
CA THR A 20 -0.91 7.77 6.43
C THR A 20 0.31 6.91 6.17
N MET A 21 1.43 7.18 6.84
CA MET A 21 2.65 6.38 6.71
C MET A 21 2.43 4.94 7.20
N VAL A 22 1.76 4.77 8.34
CA VAL A 22 1.42 3.44 8.90
C VAL A 22 0.50 2.68 7.94
N PHE A 23 -0.59 3.30 7.49
CA PHE A 23 -1.53 2.66 6.57
C PHE A 23 -0.94 2.43 5.17
N GLY A 24 0.04 3.23 4.74
CA GLY A 24 0.77 3.06 3.48
C GLY A 24 1.58 1.76 3.40
N ILE A 25 1.78 1.05 4.52
CA ILE A 25 2.35 -0.29 4.53
C ILE A 25 1.38 -1.29 3.89
N LEU A 26 0.07 -1.07 4.03
CA LEU A 26 -0.96 -1.96 3.48
C LEU A 26 -0.99 -1.87 1.95
N PRO A 27 -0.78 -2.99 1.23
CA PRO A 27 -0.59 -2.99 -0.22
C PRO A 27 -1.87 -2.71 -1.01
N ILE A 28 -3.05 -3.02 -0.47
CA ILE A 28 -4.32 -2.95 -1.23
C ILE A 28 -5.01 -1.61 -1.02
N VAL A 29 -5.06 -1.12 0.22
CA VAL A 29 -5.86 0.07 0.59
C VAL A 29 -4.97 1.28 0.88
N GLY A 30 -3.72 1.04 1.28
CA GLY A 30 -2.64 2.01 1.38
C GLY A 30 -3.02 3.34 2.03
N SER A 31 -2.57 4.41 1.40
CA SER A 31 -2.86 5.78 1.78
C SER A 31 -4.34 6.19 1.58
N GLY A 32 -5.10 5.42 0.80
CA GLY A 32 -6.53 5.59 0.52
C GLY A 32 -7.40 5.64 1.77
N LEU A 33 -7.07 4.81 2.76
CA LEU A 33 -7.78 4.77 4.04
C LEU A 33 -7.72 6.07 4.83
N VAL A 34 -6.79 6.96 4.51
CA VAL A 34 -6.61 8.21 5.25
C VAL A 34 -7.13 9.40 4.46
N TRP A 35 -6.81 9.51 3.18
CA TRP A 35 -7.23 10.70 2.41
C TRP A 35 -8.73 10.67 2.05
N VAL A 36 -9.35 9.50 1.86
CA VAL A 36 -10.79 9.41 1.54
C VAL A 36 -11.65 9.91 2.71
N PRO A 37 -11.49 9.41 3.95
CA PRO A 37 -12.23 9.97 5.09
C PRO A 37 -11.88 11.44 5.35
N ALA A 38 -10.64 11.86 5.14
CA ALA A 38 -10.25 13.26 5.30
C ALA A 38 -10.97 14.18 4.30
N ALA A 39 -11.10 13.77 3.04
CA ALA A 39 -11.86 14.51 2.04
C ALA A 39 -13.34 14.60 2.40
N ILE A 40 -13.95 13.48 2.85
CA ILE A 40 -15.34 13.46 3.32
C ILE A 40 -15.54 14.39 4.52
N ALA A 41 -14.64 14.35 5.51
CA ALA A 41 -14.71 15.21 6.68
C ALA A 41 -14.64 16.69 6.30
N LEU A 42 -13.81 17.06 5.33
CA LEU A 42 -13.72 18.43 4.81
C LEU A 42 -14.99 18.87 4.07
N LEU A 43 -15.65 17.96 3.34
CA LEU A 43 -16.94 18.24 2.69
C LEU A 43 -18.04 18.47 3.73
N VAL A 44 -18.12 17.62 4.75
CA VAL A 44 -19.08 17.77 5.86
C VAL A 44 -18.84 19.08 6.62
N ALA A 45 -17.58 19.50 6.75
CA ALA A 45 -17.20 20.79 7.33
C ALA A 45 -17.46 22.00 6.40
N SER A 46 -18.17 21.83 5.27
CA SER A 46 -18.45 22.88 4.29
C SER A 46 -17.20 23.55 3.70
N ARG A 47 -16.11 22.79 3.55
CA ARG A 47 -14.83 23.25 2.96
C ARG A 47 -14.54 22.53 1.62
N PRO A 48 -15.27 22.84 0.53
CA PRO A 48 -15.16 22.09 -0.73
C PRO A 48 -13.81 22.26 -1.46
N GLY A 49 -13.18 23.44 -1.41
CA GLY A 49 -11.87 23.67 -2.01
C GLY A 49 -10.77 22.78 -1.39
N PRO A 50 -10.58 22.85 -0.06
CA PRO A 50 -9.83 21.88 0.74
C PRO A 50 -10.06 20.41 0.37
N ALA A 51 -11.32 19.99 0.30
CA ALA A 51 -11.66 18.61 -0.03
C ALA A 51 -11.22 18.23 -1.46
N ALA A 52 -11.42 19.12 -2.44
CA ALA A 52 -10.99 18.89 -3.81
C ALA A 52 -9.46 18.71 -3.92
N ILE A 53 -8.69 19.53 -3.21
CA ILE A 53 -7.22 19.43 -3.17
C ILE A 53 -6.79 18.08 -2.59
N ILE A 54 -7.36 17.68 -1.45
CA ILE A 54 -7.03 16.39 -0.82
C ILE A 54 -7.41 15.21 -1.72
N THR A 55 -8.57 15.27 -2.37
CA THR A 55 -9.00 14.23 -3.32
C THR A 55 -8.07 14.13 -4.52
N LEU A 56 -7.67 15.26 -5.13
CA LEU A 56 -6.76 15.27 -6.26
C LEU A 56 -5.38 14.74 -5.89
N VAL A 57 -4.80 15.24 -4.80
CA VAL A 57 -3.49 14.78 -4.33
C VAL A 57 -3.53 13.32 -3.88
N GLY A 58 -4.59 12.93 -3.17
CA GLY A 58 -4.80 11.55 -2.70
C GLY A 58 -4.97 10.57 -3.85
N ALA A 59 -5.75 10.92 -4.87
CA ALA A 59 -5.91 10.11 -6.07
C ALA A 59 -4.57 9.99 -6.84
N PHE A 60 -3.82 11.07 -6.99
CA PHE A 60 -2.51 11.04 -7.65
C PHE A 60 -1.50 10.16 -6.90
N VAL A 61 -1.39 10.33 -5.58
CA VAL A 61 -0.50 9.52 -4.73
C VAL A 61 -0.94 8.05 -4.71
N GLY A 62 -2.25 7.78 -4.67
CA GLY A 62 -2.77 6.41 -4.74
C GLY A 62 -2.41 5.73 -6.07
N ASN A 63 -2.51 6.43 -7.19
CA ASN A 63 -2.07 5.89 -8.49
C ASN A 63 -0.57 5.59 -8.52
N VAL A 64 0.25 6.41 -7.86
CA VAL A 64 1.67 6.11 -7.66
C VAL A 64 1.84 4.79 -6.88
N ASP A 65 1.12 4.62 -5.77
CA ASP A 65 1.17 3.39 -4.98
C ASP A 65 0.72 2.15 -5.78
N TYR A 66 -0.28 2.28 -6.66
CA TYR A 66 -0.82 1.18 -7.46
C TYR A 66 0.00 0.85 -8.73
N ILE A 67 0.72 1.81 -9.31
CA ILE A 67 1.46 1.62 -10.58
C ILE A 67 2.96 1.47 -10.34
N LEU A 68 3.56 2.37 -9.54
CA LEU A 68 5.01 2.34 -9.30
C LEU A 68 5.41 1.15 -8.42
N ARG A 69 4.62 0.79 -7.42
CA ARG A 69 4.97 -0.31 -6.52
C ARG A 69 5.08 -1.64 -7.27
N PRO A 70 4.12 -2.06 -8.13
CA PRO A 70 4.28 -3.25 -8.95
C PRO A 70 5.38 -3.13 -10.01
N MET A 71 5.60 -1.95 -10.61
CA MET A 71 6.70 -1.77 -11.58
C MET A 71 8.07 -1.95 -10.94
N VAL A 72 8.27 -1.39 -9.73
CA VAL A 72 9.50 -1.56 -8.96
C VAL A 72 9.63 -3.01 -8.51
N PHE A 73 8.58 -3.62 -7.96
CA PHE A 73 8.62 -5.03 -7.60
C PHE A 73 8.96 -5.90 -8.82
N ARG A 74 8.26 -5.75 -9.95
CA ARG A 74 8.49 -6.54 -11.17
C ARG A 74 9.89 -6.39 -11.75
N ARG A 75 10.54 -5.23 -11.58
CA ARG A 75 11.90 -4.98 -12.08
C ARG A 75 13.00 -5.59 -11.19
N TRP A 76 12.71 -5.83 -9.91
CA TRP A 76 13.71 -6.32 -8.93
C TRP A 76 13.41 -7.74 -8.41
N ALA A 77 12.15 -8.18 -8.50
CA ALA A 77 11.67 -9.47 -8.07
C ALA A 77 10.56 -9.90 -9.05
N ASN A 78 10.80 -10.93 -9.88
CA ASN A 78 9.83 -11.49 -10.82
C ASN A 78 8.69 -12.25 -10.10
N ILE A 79 8.20 -11.73 -8.98
CA ILE A 79 7.15 -12.33 -8.17
C ILE A 79 5.82 -11.83 -8.73
N HIS A 80 4.94 -12.77 -9.09
CA HIS A 80 3.64 -12.45 -9.62
C HIS A 80 2.81 -11.65 -8.59
N PRO A 81 2.14 -10.54 -8.94
CA PRO A 81 1.41 -9.71 -7.98
C PRO A 81 0.38 -10.48 -7.11
N LEU A 82 -0.26 -11.51 -7.69
CA LEU A 82 -1.15 -12.43 -6.94
C LEU A 82 -0.42 -13.16 -5.82
N VAL A 83 0.83 -13.58 -6.00
CA VAL A 83 1.62 -14.26 -4.96
C VAL A 83 1.90 -13.30 -3.82
N THR A 84 2.19 -12.04 -4.11
CA THR A 84 2.34 -11.00 -3.09
C THR A 84 1.03 -10.74 -2.35
N LEU A 85 -0.10 -10.67 -3.07
CA LEU A 85 -1.41 -10.45 -2.46
C LEU A 85 -1.81 -11.62 -1.55
N VAL A 86 -1.76 -12.85 -2.08
CA VAL A 86 -2.09 -14.07 -1.36
C VAL A 86 -1.14 -14.26 -0.18
N GLY A 87 0.16 -14.04 -0.37
CA GLY A 87 1.15 -14.13 0.69
C GLY A 87 0.90 -13.14 1.81
N ALA A 88 0.63 -11.87 1.48
CA ALA A 88 0.32 -10.86 2.48
C ALA A 88 -0.93 -11.22 3.28
N LEU A 89 -2.03 -11.56 2.60
CA LEU A 89 -3.31 -11.93 3.24
C LEU A 89 -3.17 -13.21 4.08
N ALA A 90 -2.48 -14.22 3.57
CA ALA A 90 -2.24 -15.47 4.28
C ALA A 90 -1.27 -15.29 5.45
N GLY A 91 -0.33 -14.34 5.38
CA GLY A 91 0.67 -14.08 6.41
C GLY A 91 0.16 -13.29 7.61
N VAL A 92 -0.84 -12.41 7.43
CA VAL A 92 -1.36 -11.56 8.51
C VAL A 92 -1.87 -12.36 9.73
N PRO A 93 -2.66 -13.43 9.57
CA PRO A 93 -3.12 -14.22 10.72
C PRO A 93 -2.00 -14.83 11.56
N PHE A 94 -0.83 -15.11 10.98
CA PHE A 94 0.29 -15.75 11.68
C PHE A 94 1.29 -14.75 12.27
N PHE A 95 1.57 -13.65 11.57
CA PHE A 95 2.65 -12.72 11.92
C PHE A 95 2.18 -11.27 12.13
N GLY A 96 0.87 -11.03 12.12
CA GLY A 96 0.29 -9.69 12.22
C GLY A 96 0.73 -8.78 11.07
N ILE A 97 1.07 -7.52 11.38
CA ILE A 97 1.53 -6.56 10.37
C ILE A 97 2.80 -7.03 9.65
N LEU A 98 3.70 -7.74 10.34
CA LEU A 98 4.90 -8.30 9.71
C LEU A 98 4.57 -9.39 8.70
N GLY A 99 3.39 -10.01 8.81
CA GLY A 99 2.87 -10.98 7.85
C GLY A 99 2.69 -10.41 6.44
N LEU A 100 2.45 -9.10 6.31
CA LEU A 100 2.41 -8.41 5.02
C LEU A 100 3.74 -8.45 4.26
N LEU A 101 4.86 -8.52 4.99
CA LEU A 101 6.21 -8.64 4.43
C LEU A 101 6.64 -10.10 4.32
N ILE A 102 6.45 -10.87 5.40
CA ILE A 102 6.94 -12.25 5.53
C ILE A 102 6.18 -13.21 4.61
N GLY A 103 4.87 -13.06 4.48
CA GLY A 103 4.03 -13.96 3.70
C GLY A 103 4.37 -14.00 2.20
N PRO A 104 4.50 -12.86 1.50
CA PRO A 104 4.98 -12.81 0.13
C PRO A 104 6.35 -13.44 -0.06
N LEU A 105 7.29 -13.20 0.86
CA LEU A 105 8.63 -13.75 0.81
C LEU A 105 8.61 -15.27 0.97
N ALA A 106 7.85 -15.78 1.95
CA ALA A 106 7.72 -17.22 2.18
C ALA A 106 7.14 -17.95 0.95
N LEU A 107 6.08 -17.41 0.33
CA LEU A 107 5.53 -17.98 -0.90
C LEU A 107 6.51 -17.89 -2.07
N SER A 108 7.24 -16.77 -2.19
CA SER A 108 8.26 -16.62 -3.23
C SER A 108 9.35 -17.69 -3.11
N TYR A 109 9.86 -17.93 -1.90
CA TYR A 109 10.85 -18.96 -1.67
C TYR A 109 10.29 -20.36 -1.93
N PHE A 110 9.04 -20.62 -1.57
CA PHE A 110 8.39 -21.89 -1.87
C PHE A 110 8.34 -22.17 -3.38
N PHE A 111 7.90 -21.20 -4.19
CA PHE A 111 7.87 -21.37 -5.64
C PHE A 111 9.26 -21.50 -6.25
N GLU A 112 10.24 -20.75 -5.76
CA GLU A 112 11.62 -20.84 -6.25
C GLU A 112 12.25 -22.21 -5.93
N LEU A 113 11.99 -22.77 -4.73
CA LEU A 113 12.44 -24.12 -4.37
C LEU A 113 11.80 -25.19 -5.27
N VAL A 114 10.50 -25.09 -5.54
CA VAL A 114 9.80 -26.01 -6.45
C VAL A 114 10.38 -25.92 -7.86
N LYS A 115 10.68 -24.71 -8.33
CA LYS A 115 11.30 -24.48 -9.64
C LYS A 115 12.71 -25.09 -9.72
N MET A 116 13.55 -24.83 -8.72
CA MET A 116 14.91 -25.38 -8.63
C MET A 116 14.90 -26.92 -8.61
N TYR A 117 13.99 -27.52 -7.84
CA TYR A 117 13.83 -28.98 -7.81
C TYR A 117 13.40 -29.55 -9.18
N ARG A 118 12.50 -28.85 -9.88
CA ARG A 118 12.05 -29.27 -11.22
C ARG A 118 13.18 -29.18 -12.25
N GLU A 119 14.03 -28.16 -12.16
CA GLU A 119 15.18 -28.00 -13.05
C GLU A 119 16.26 -29.06 -12.78
N GLU A 120 16.51 -29.44 -11.53
CA GLU A 120 17.56 -30.44 -11.23
C GLU A 120 17.14 -31.89 -11.57
N TYR A 121 15.88 -32.26 -11.37
CA TYR A 121 15.44 -33.67 -11.45
C TYR A 121 14.57 -34.01 -12.67
N LEU A 122 14.05 -33.02 -13.42
CA LEU A 122 13.13 -33.24 -14.55
C LEU A 122 13.63 -32.66 -15.88
N SER A 123 14.88 -32.22 -15.96
CA SER A 123 15.60 -31.93 -17.23
C SER A 123 16.77 -32.88 -17.42
#